data_AF-A0A352IXX6-F1
#
_entry.id   AF-A0A352IXX6-F1
#
_cell.length_a   1.000
_cell.length_b   1.000
_cell.length_c   1.000
_cell.angle_alpha   90.00
_cell.angle_beta   90.00
_cell.angle_gamma   90.00
#
_symmetry.space_group_name_H-M   'P 1'
#
loop_
_entity.id
_entity.type
_entity.pdbx_description
1 polymer ?
#
loop_
_entity_poly.entity_id
_entity_poly.type
_entity_poly.pdbx_seq_one_letter_code
_entity_poly.pdbx_strand_id
1 'polypeptide(L)' 'GLLVIGSSLMVYSGFRFCRYANEWNKPIATLNLGRTRAEDLVDLKLNARIGETLKASLDQL' A
#
# COMPACT_ATOMS: atom_id res chain seq x y z
N GLY A 1 -10.33 0.67 4.20
CA GLY A 1 -8.88 0.93 4.18
C GLY A 1 -8.42 1.17 2.75
N LEU A 2 -7.16 1.52 2.58
CA LEU A 2 -6.49 1.70 1.29
C LEU A 2 -5.39 0.64 1.15
N LEU A 3 -5.39 -0.11 0.05
CA LEU A 3 -4.28 -1.01 -0.30
C LEU A 3 -3.63 -0.49 -1.58
N VAL A 4 -2.33 -0.18 -1.52
CA VAL A 4 -1.53 0.26 -2.66
C VAL A 4 -0.64 -0.89 -3.12
N ILE A 5 -0.70 -1.25 -4.39
CA ILE A 5 0.05 -2.37 -4.96
C ILE A 5 0.93 -1.86 -6.11
N GLY A 6 2.24 -2.15 -6.07
CA GLY A 6 3.15 -1.91 -7.20
C GLY A 6 3.37 -0.43 -7.57
N SER A 7 3.17 0.51 -6.65
CA SER A 7 3.39 1.94 -6.89
C SER A 7 4.40 2.53 -5.91
N SER A 8 5.32 3.36 -6.42
CA SER A 8 6.24 4.15 -5.60
C SER A 8 5.57 5.35 -4.94
N LEU A 9 4.37 5.73 -5.40
CA LEU A 9 3.62 6.92 -4.97
C LEU A 9 4.39 8.24 -5.11
N MET A 10 5.42 8.29 -5.97
CA MET A 10 6.20 9.53 -6.16
C MET A 10 5.35 10.64 -6.77
N VAL A 11 4.46 10.30 -7.69
CA VAL A 11 3.53 11.24 -8.34
C VAL A 11 2.32 11.51 -7.44
N TYR A 12 1.94 12.78 -7.35
CA TYR A 12 0.88 13.24 -6.44
C TYR A 12 -0.49 12.61 -6.71
N SER A 13 -0.80 12.27 -7.97
CA SER A 13 -2.10 11.71 -8.38
C SER A 13 -2.46 10.43 -7.62
N GLY A 14 -1.48 9.56 -7.33
CA GLY A 14 -1.65 8.40 -6.47
C GLY A 14 -1.45 8.72 -4.99
N PHE A 15 -0.44 9.53 -4.65
CA PHE A 15 -0.10 9.86 -3.26
C PHE A 15 -1.25 10.54 -2.49
N ARG A 16 -2.06 11.36 -3.17
CA ARG A 16 -3.20 12.06 -2.54
C ARG A 16 -4.20 11.11 -1.88
N PHE A 17 -4.32 9.87 -2.35
CA PHE A 17 -5.20 8.88 -1.72
C PHE A 17 -4.66 8.43 -0.35
N CYS A 18 -3.34 8.30 -0.19
CA CYS A 18 -2.74 7.99 1.11
C CYS A 18 -2.94 9.15 2.09
N ARG A 19 -2.80 10.39 1.61
CA ARG A 19 -3.10 11.60 2.39
C ARG A 19 -4.54 11.61 2.91
N TYR A 20 -5.53 11.42 2.03
CA TYR A 20 -6.94 11.41 2.42
C TYR A 20 -7.29 10.22 3.33
N ALA A 21 -6.73 9.04 3.06
CA ALA A 21 -6.94 7.88 3.92
C ALA A 21 -6.43 8.14 5.34
N ASN A 22 -5.25 8.75 5.48
CA ASN A 22 -4.69 9.13 6.77
C ASN A 22 -5.55 10.20 7.48
N GLU A 23 -5.96 11.24 6.75
CA GLU A 23 -6.85 12.30 7.27
C GLU A 23 -8.21 11.75 7.75
N TRP A 24 -8.70 10.68 7.12
CA TRP A 24 -9.96 10.02 7.50
C TRP A 24 -9.78 8.84 8.46
N ASN A 25 -8.59 8.67 9.04
CA ASN A 25 -8.26 7.55 9.93
C ASN A 25 -8.62 6.18 9.33
N LYS A 26 -8.35 5.98 8.03
CA LYS A 26 -8.55 4.71 7.34
C LYS A 26 -7.23 3.95 7.32
N PRO A 27 -7.24 2.63 7.60
CA PRO A 27 -6.02 1.85 7.55
C PRO A 27 -5.43 1.81 6.15
N ILE A 28 -4.11 1.96 6.04
CA ILE A 28 -3.35 2.02 4.80
C ILE A 28 -2.32 0.88 4.80
N ALA A 29 -2.35 0.06 3.74
CA ALA A 29 -1.38 -0.98 3.50
C ALA A 29 -0.69 -0.78 2.15
N THR A 30 0.58 -1.17 2.05
CA THR A 30 1.34 -1.19 0.80
C THR A 30 1.86 -2.59 0.51
N LEU A 31 1.83 -3.00 -0.76
CA LEU A 31 2.44 -4.22 -1.27
C LEU A 31 3.34 -3.87 -2.47
N ASN A 32 4.62 -3.66 -2.19
CA ASN A 32 5.62 -3.33 -3.19
C ASN A 32 7.03 -3.67 -2.69
N LEU A 33 7.94 -4.02 -3.59
CA LEU A 33 9.36 -4.11 -3.26
C LEU A 33 9.98 -2.72 -3.25
N GLY A 34 10.63 -2.37 -2.13
CA GLY A 34 11.32 -1.09 -1.97
C GLY A 34 10.56 -0.05 -1.14
N ARG A 35 10.86 1.23 -1.37
CA ARG A 35 10.28 2.36 -0.62
C ARG A 35 9.08 2.97 -1.37
N THR A 36 8.13 3.51 -0.61
CA THR A 36 7.05 4.33 -1.17
C THR A 36 7.09 5.71 -0.55
N ARG A 37 6.60 6.74 -1.27
CA ARG A 37 6.52 8.11 -0.73
C ARG A 37 5.62 8.21 0.52
N ALA A 38 4.69 7.27 0.70
CA ALA A 38 3.75 7.25 1.81
C ALA A 38 4.24 6.45 3.03
N GLU A 39 5.54 6.14 3.13
CA GLU A 39 6.07 5.28 4.19
C GLU A 39 5.66 5.72 5.60
N ASP A 40 5.64 7.03 5.87
CA ASP A 40 5.27 7.60 7.18
C ASP A 40 3.76 7.61 7.45
N LEU A 41 2.94 7.29 6.46
CA LEU A 41 1.46 7.27 6.56
C LEU A 41 0.89 5.84 6.62
N VAL A 42 1.72 4.83 6.39
CA VAL A 42 1.28 3.44 6.17
C VAL A 42 1.28 2.66 7.47
N ASP A 43 0.17 2.02 7.79
CA ASP A 43 0.03 1.15 8.95
C ASP A 43 0.69 -0.22 8.75
N LEU A 44 0.68 -0.73 7.50
CA LEU A 44 1.27 -2.02 7.15
C LEU A 44 2.06 -1.94 5.83
N LYS A 45 3.36 -2.24 5.91
CA LYS A 45 4.23 -2.35 4.75
C LYS A 45 4.56 -3.80 4.44
N LEU A 46 4.08 -4.29 3.31
CA LEU A 46 4.41 -5.61 2.76
C LEU A 46 5.51 -5.47 1.69
N ASN A 47 6.75 -5.73 2.11
CA ASN A 47 7.91 -5.76 1.21
C ASN A 47 8.07 -7.14 0.59
N ALA A 48 7.20 -7.49 -0.36
CA ALA A 48 7.14 -8.82 -0.95
C ALA A 48 6.78 -8.79 -2.45
N ARG A 49 7.02 -9.91 -3.14
CA ARG A 49 6.64 -10.09 -4.55
C ARG A 49 5.11 -10.15 -4.66
N ILE A 50 4.54 -9.26 -5.46
CA ILE A 50 3.07 -9.08 -5.57
C ILE A 50 2.36 -10.37 -5.95
N GLY A 51 2.81 -11.05 -7.02
CA GLY A 51 2.16 -12.24 -7.54
C GLY A 51 2.11 -13.39 -6.52
N GLU A 52 3.24 -13.70 -5.88
CA GLU A 52 3.34 -14.74 -4.86
C GLU A 52 2.48 -14.40 -3.63
N THR A 53 2.50 -13.14 -3.21
CA THR A 53 1.74 -12.68 -2.02
C THR A 53 0.24 -12.74 -2.27
N LEU A 54 -0.24 -12.23 -3.41
CA LEU A 54 -1.66 -12.27 -3.73
C LEU A 54 -2.13 -13.70 -3.98
N LYS A 55 -1.33 -14.56 -4.62
CA LYS A 55 -1.67 -15.98 -4.78
C LYS A 55 -1.85 -16.66 -3.42
N ALA A 56 -0.93 -16.46 -2.48
CA ALA A 56 -1.05 -17.02 -1.13
C ALA A 56 -2.29 -16.51 -0.37
N SER A 57 -2.74 -15.29 -0.66
CA SER A 57 -3.96 -14.74 -0.04
C SER A 57 -5.26 -15.38 -0.54
N LEU A 58 -5.27 -15.94 -1.76
CA LEU A 58 -6.46 -16.61 -2.31
C LEU A 58 -6.81 -17.88 -1.53
N ASP A 59 -5.80 -18.57 -0.96
CA ASP A 59 -6.00 -19.77 -0.16
C ASP A 59 -6.59 -19.46 1.24
N GLN A 60 -6.75 -18.18 1.59
CA GLN A 60 -7.24 -17.70 2.90
C GLN A 60 -8.61 -17.00 2.82
N LEU A 61 -9.23 -16.96 1.63
CA LEU A 61 -10.55 -16.38 1.38
C LEU A 61 -11.61 -17.48 1.27
#